data_AF-A0A7Y4UNB0-F1
#
_entry.id   AF-A0A7Y4UNB0-F1
#
_cell.length_a   1.000
_cell.length_b   1.000
_cell.length_c   1.000
_cell.angle_alpha   90.00
_cell.angle_beta   90.00
_cell.angle_gamma   90.00
#
_symmetry.space_group_name_H-M   'P 1'
#
loop_
_entity.id
_entity.type
_entity.pdbx_description
1 polymer ?
#
loop_
_entity_poly.entity_id
_entity_poly.type
_entity_poly.pdbx_seq_one_letter_code
_entity_poly.pdbx_strand_id
1 'polypeptide(L)'
;MVLRSAAGDAANALLKTNPDAWETWQKDGEANGPKVIGPYSFVLMQPLGEVNVAMFHSGWGDGFYASYFGYDADGNVAALVTDFATIDWATAKW
;
A
#
# COMPACT_ATOMS: atom_id res chain seq x y z
N MET A 1 -13.12 -16.18 -5.29
CA MET A 1 -13.06 -15.25 -4.13
C MET A 1 -12.19 -14.07 -4.53
N VAL A 2 -12.71 -12.84 -4.53
CA VAL A 2 -11.88 -11.64 -4.78
C VAL A 2 -11.50 -11.09 -3.41
N LEU A 3 -10.22 -11.11 -3.05
CA LEU A 3 -9.76 -10.43 -1.85
C LEU A 3 -9.91 -8.93 -2.05
N ARG A 4 -10.92 -8.34 -1.40
CA ARG A 4 -11.12 -6.89 -1.34
C ARG A 4 -11.01 -6.47 0.12
N SER A 5 -10.09 -5.56 0.40
CA SER A 5 -10.06 -4.88 1.70
C SER A 5 -11.08 -3.74 1.70
N ALA A 6 -11.61 -3.38 2.87
CA ALA A 6 -12.50 -2.22 3.01
C ALA A 6 -11.86 -0.93 2.44
N ALA A 7 -10.55 -0.78 2.62
CA ALA A 7 -9.77 0.30 2.05
C ALA A 7 -9.71 0.26 0.51
N GLY A 8 -9.53 -0.93 -0.08
CA GLY A 8 -9.56 -1.12 -1.53
C GLY A 8 -10.93 -0.81 -2.14
N ASP A 9 -12.01 -1.20 -1.45
CA ASP A 9 -13.36 -0.89 -1.90
C ASP A 9 -13.67 0.62 -1.79
N ALA A 10 -13.23 1.29 -0.72
CA ALA A 10 -13.36 2.74 -0.57
C ALA A 10 -12.57 3.50 -1.65
N ALA A 11 -11.33 3.10 -1.93
CA ALA A 11 -10.51 3.70 -2.99
C ALA A 11 -11.16 3.51 -4.38
N ASN A 12 -11.66 2.30 -4.66
CA ASN A 12 -12.35 2.00 -5.92
C ASN A 12 -13.66 2.78 -6.06
N ALA A 13 -14.44 2.95 -4.98
CA ALA A 13 -15.64 3.77 -4.98
C ALA A 13 -15.31 5.24 -5.28
N LEU A 14 -14.26 5.79 -4.65
CA LEU A 14 -13.83 7.16 -4.92
C LEU A 14 -13.43 7.33 -6.38
N LEU A 15 -12.56 6.46 -6.90
CA LEU A 15 -12.05 6.55 -8.28
C LEU A 15 -13.16 6.41 -9.33
N LYS A 16 -14.25 5.70 -9.03
CA LYS A 16 -15.44 5.67 -9.92
C LYS A 16 -16.16 7.01 -10.00
N THR A 17 -16.16 7.79 -8.91
CA THR A 17 -16.82 9.11 -8.84
C THR A 17 -15.90 10.25 -9.26
N ASN A 18 -14.60 10.09 -9.06
CA ASN A 18 -13.55 11.02 -9.43
C ASN A 18 -12.35 10.24 -9.99
N PRO A 19 -12.35 9.93 -11.30
CA PRO A 19 -11.30 9.14 -11.94
C PRO A 19 -9.90 9.75 -11.83
N ASP A 20 -9.80 11.06 -11.61
CA ASP A 20 -8.52 11.78 -11.56
C ASP A 20 -8.05 12.03 -10.11
N ALA A 21 -8.75 11.49 -9.10
CA ALA A 21 -8.34 11.62 -7.70
C ALA A 21 -6.91 11.11 -7.45
N TRP A 22 -6.45 10.13 -8.22
CA TRP A 22 -5.10 9.57 -8.12
C TRP A 22 -4.01 10.60 -8.46
N GLU A 23 -4.29 11.62 -9.27
CA GLU A 23 -3.29 12.65 -9.61
C GLU A 23 -2.91 13.46 -8.38
N THR A 24 -3.90 13.80 -7.55
CA THR A 24 -3.66 14.49 -6.28
C THR A 24 -2.91 13.58 -5.32
N TRP A 25 -3.26 12.29 -5.26
CA TRP A 25 -2.52 11.31 -4.45
C TRP A 25 -1.06 11.19 -4.88
N GLN A 26 -0.79 11.15 -6.18
CA GLN A 26 0.55 11.09 -6.74
C GLN A 26 1.34 12.33 -6.30
N LYS A 27 0.79 13.52 -6.56
CA LYS A 27 1.43 14.79 -6.25
C LYS A 27 1.72 14.94 -4.75
N ASP A 28 0.75 14.61 -3.91
CA ASP A 28 0.89 14.74 -2.46
C ASP A 28 1.90 13.71 -1.92
N GLY A 29 1.86 12.48 -2.43
CA GLY A 29 2.79 11.44 -2.01
C GLY A 29 4.24 11.73 -2.42
N GLU A 30 4.47 12.27 -3.60
CA GLU A 30 5.79 12.76 -4.05
C GLU A 30 6.26 13.98 -3.25
N ALA A 31 5.35 14.88 -2.87
CA ALA A 31 5.69 16.02 -2.02
C ALA A 31 6.01 15.61 -0.57
N ASN A 32 5.51 14.46 -0.12
CA ASN A 32 5.68 13.97 1.25
C ASN A 32 6.88 13.05 1.41
N GLY A 33 7.14 12.15 0.46
CA GLY A 33 8.22 11.15 0.56
C GLY A 33 9.59 11.73 0.90
N PRO A 34 10.05 12.82 0.27
CA PRO A 34 11.33 13.45 0.59
C PRO A 34 11.45 13.98 2.01
N LYS A 35 10.33 14.27 2.68
CA LYS A 35 10.29 14.79 4.05
C LYS A 35 10.37 13.69 5.10
N VAL A 36 9.95 12.48 4.76
CA VAL A 36 9.81 11.35 5.69
C VAL A 36 10.91 10.32 5.51
N ILE A 37 11.21 9.97 4.26
CA ILE A 37 12.13 8.86 3.92
C ILE A 37 13.44 9.41 3.36
N GLY A 38 13.36 10.32 2.39
CA GLY A 38 14.53 10.92 1.74
C GLY A 38 14.30 11.22 0.25
N PRO A 39 15.28 11.82 -0.44
CA PRO A 39 15.13 12.27 -1.82
C PRO A 39 14.51 11.21 -2.74
N TYR A 40 13.64 11.65 -3.65
CA TYR A 40 12.95 10.82 -4.64
C TYR A 40 12.03 9.72 -4.08
N SER A 41 11.72 9.79 -2.80
CA SER A 41 10.77 8.87 -2.17
C SER A 41 9.32 9.29 -2.42
N PHE A 42 8.40 8.32 -2.31
CA PHE A 42 6.96 8.53 -2.27
C PHE A 42 6.38 7.95 -0.97
N VAL A 43 5.54 8.73 -0.27
CA VAL A 43 4.71 8.24 0.83
C VAL A 43 3.43 9.06 0.95
N LEU A 44 2.28 8.41 1.11
CA LEU A 44 0.99 9.04 1.31
C LEU A 44 0.22 8.34 2.42
N MET A 45 -0.35 9.13 3.32
CA MET A 45 -1.34 8.68 4.29
C MET A 45 -2.65 9.38 3.95
N GLN A 46 -3.59 8.64 3.37
CA GLN A 46 -4.82 9.18 2.81
C GLN A 46 -6.04 8.64 3.55
N PRO A 47 -6.80 9.50 4.24
CA PRO A 47 -8.14 9.15 4.70
C PRO A 47 -9.08 8.92 3.50
N LEU A 48 -9.87 7.85 3.55
CA LEU A 48 -10.88 7.49 2.55
C LEU A 48 -12.22 7.21 3.25
N GLY A 49 -12.81 8.25 3.83
CA GLY A 49 -14.01 8.11 4.66
C GLY A 49 -13.67 7.53 6.03
N GLU A 50 -14.28 6.39 6.39
CA GLU A 50 -14.07 5.73 7.68
C GLU A 50 -12.79 4.87 7.76
N VAL A 51 -12.07 4.73 6.65
CA VAL A 51 -10.83 3.94 6.55
C VAL A 51 -9.65 4.82 6.15
N ASN A 52 -8.44 4.34 6.40
CA ASN A 52 -7.20 4.99 5.98
C ASN A 52 -6.44 4.09 5.01
N VAL A 53 -5.71 4.70 4.08
CA VAL A 53 -4.75 4.02 3.22
C VAL A 53 -3.36 4.62 3.45
N ALA A 54 -2.40 3.74 3.66
CA ALA A 54 -0.98 4.04 3.54
C ALA A 54 -0.51 3.60 2.14
N MET A 55 0.11 4.50 1.38
CA MET A 55 0.77 4.20 0.11
C MET A 55 2.23 4.61 0.23
N PHE A 56 3.14 3.79 -0.29
CA PHE A 56 4.57 4.07 -0.24
C PHE A 56 5.26 3.36 -1.40
N HIS A 57 6.38 3.90 -1.85
CA HIS A 57 7.26 3.16 -2.76
C HIS A 57 8.04 2.10 -1.97
N SER A 58 8.24 0.94 -2.58
CA SER A 58 9.02 -0.16 -2.00
C SER A 58 10.47 -0.15 -2.50
N GLY A 59 11.09 1.03 -2.62
CA GLY A 59 12.44 1.18 -3.17
C GLY A 59 12.49 1.36 -4.69
N TRP A 60 13.68 1.16 -5.27
CA TRP A 60 14.02 1.59 -6.64
C TRP A 60 13.93 0.51 -7.72
N GLY A 61 13.57 -0.72 -7.34
CA GLY A 61 13.41 -1.85 -8.27
C GLY A 61 14.47 -2.93 -8.20
N ASP A 62 15.59 -2.70 -7.50
CA ASP A 62 16.67 -3.70 -7.33
C ASP A 62 16.50 -4.59 -6.07
N GLY A 63 15.45 -4.37 -5.28
CA GLY A 63 15.18 -5.10 -4.05
C GLY A 63 14.51 -6.46 -4.30
N PHE A 64 14.84 -7.45 -3.47
CA PHE A 64 14.13 -8.73 -3.43
C PHE A 64 13.14 -8.73 -2.27
N TYR A 65 11.84 -8.83 -2.58
CA TYR A 65 10.77 -9.00 -1.59
C TYR A 65 10.20 -10.42 -1.67
N ALA A 66 10.11 -11.09 -0.53
CA ALA A 66 9.52 -12.41 -0.49
C ALA A 66 8.02 -12.31 -0.77
N SER A 67 7.51 -13.17 -1.65
CA SER A 67 6.08 -13.26 -1.94
C SER A 67 5.57 -14.67 -1.63
N TYR A 68 4.39 -14.74 -1.02
CA TYR A 68 3.80 -15.95 -0.49
C TYR A 68 2.38 -16.11 -1.03
N PHE A 69 2.03 -17.33 -1.45
CA PHE A 69 0.65 -17.69 -1.78
C PHE A 69 -0.04 -18.27 -0.56
N GLY A 70 -1.16 -17.66 -0.17
CA GLY A 70 -2.07 -18.21 0.83
C GLY A 70 -3.11 -19.10 0.14
N TYR A 71 -3.38 -20.27 0.71
CA TYR A 71 -4.35 -21.23 0.20
C TYR A 71 -5.59 -21.28 1.09
N ASP A 72 -6.76 -21.52 0.51
CA ASP A 72 -7.99 -21.83 1.25
C ASP A 72 -7.99 -23.28 1.79
N ALA A 73 -9.06 -23.65 2.49
CA ALA A 73 -9.22 -24.99 3.07
C ALA A 73 -9.27 -26.12 2.02
N ASP A 74 -9.60 -25.78 0.77
CA ASP A 74 -9.68 -26.71 -0.35
C ASP A 74 -8.37 -26.74 -1.16
N GLY A 75 -7.36 -25.96 -0.76
CA GLY A 75 -6.04 -25.91 -1.41
C GLY A 75 -5.98 -25.00 -2.63
N ASN A 76 -6.95 -24.11 -2.85
CA ASN A 76 -6.91 -23.13 -3.94
C ASN A 76 -6.17 -21.87 -3.50
N VAL A 77 -5.47 -21.21 -4.42
CA VAL A 77 -4.84 -19.91 -4.14
C VAL A 77 -5.93 -18.89 -3.80
N ALA A 78 -5.89 -18.40 -2.57
CA ALA A 78 -6.81 -17.41 -2.05
C ALA A 78 -6.14 -16.04 -1.92
N ALA A 79 -4.82 -15.97 -1.68
CA ALA A 79 -4.08 -14.74 -1.45
C ALA A 79 -2.68 -14.74 -2.08
N LEU A 80 -2.19 -13.55 -2.44
CA LEU A 80 -0.77 -13.26 -2.68
C LEU A 80 -0.35 -12.17 -1.70
N VAL A 81 0.69 -12.43 -0.92
CA VAL A 81 1.24 -11.51 0.06
C VAL A 81 2.70 -11.25 -0.29
N THR A 82 3.06 -9.99 -0.52
CA THR A 82 4.47 -9.57 -0.65
C THR A 82 4.90 -8.95 0.66
N ASP A 83 5.90 -9.55 1.31
CA ASP A 83 6.53 -8.98 2.49
C ASP A 83 7.53 -7.90 2.07
N PHE A 84 7.17 -6.64 2.32
CA PHE A 84 8.01 -5.48 2.05
C PHE A 84 9.14 -5.29 3.09
N ALA A 85 9.35 -6.26 3.98
CA ALA A 85 10.29 -6.20 5.10
C ALA A 85 10.04 -4.96 5.98
N THR A 86 8.76 -4.60 6.18
CA THR A 86 8.39 -3.45 6.99
C THR A 86 8.79 -3.67 8.43
N ILE A 87 9.57 -2.75 9.00
CA ILE A 87 10.02 -2.81 10.39
C ILE A 87 8.95 -2.16 11.28
N ASP A 88 8.48 -2.91 12.28
CA ASP A 88 7.71 -2.33 13.37
C ASP A 88 8.66 -1.72 14.41
N TRP A 89 8.75 -0.39 14.40
CA TRP A 89 9.60 0.38 15.31
C TRP A 89 9.20 0.25 16.79
N ALA A 90 7.96 -0.16 17.10
CA ALA A 90 7.52 -0.35 18.48
C ALA A 90 8.01 -1.68 19.08
N THR A 91 8.31 -2.68 18.23
CA THR A 91 8.70 -4.03 18.67
C THR A 91 10.14 -4.39 18.32
N ALA A 92 10.81 -3.61 17.47
CA ALA A 92 12.20 -3.82 17.12
C ALA A 92 13.12 -3.71 18.35
N LYS A 93 13.93 -4.76 18.58
CA LYS A 93 14.99 -4.79 19.59
C LYS A 93 16.33 -4.90 18.87
N TRP A 94 17.13 -3.85 18.96
CA TRP A 94 18.54 -3.81 18.54
C TRP A 94 19.44 -3.90 19.77
#